data_AF-A0A7W5KA57-F1
#
_entry.id   AF-A0A7W5KA57-F1
#
_cell.length_a   1.000
_cell.length_b   1.000
_cell.length_c   1.000
_cell.angle_alpha   90.00
_cell.angle_beta   90.00
_cell.angle_gamma   90.00
#
_symmetry.space_group_name_H-M   'P 1'
#
loop_
_entity.id
_entity.type
_entity.pdbx_description
1 polymer ?
#
loop_
_entity_poly.entity_id
_entity_poly.type
_entity_poly.pdbx_seq_one_letter_code
_entity_poly.pdbx_strand_id
1 'polypeptide(L)'
;MTLLLAAVLLAGTAPEAAVPPPPQRVRSVALAPGEACPRPAGDEVVVCAPLDEPYRIPKPLRRAEIAAKNQSWVNRVATMDEVGRVAGGLPDTCSAVGTGGQSGCTQSMMRAWAADRRQLARESAAVP
;
A
#
# COMPACT_ATOMS: atom_id res chain seq x y z
N MET A 1 55.02 -7.03 60.79
CA MET A 1 55.75 -6.43 59.67
C MET A 1 54.86 -6.56 58.44
N THR A 2 54.41 -5.42 57.88
CA THR A 2 53.71 -5.22 56.56
C THR A 2 52.37 -5.97 56.35
N LEU A 3 51.16 -5.40 56.51
CA LEU A 3 50.44 -4.33 55.77
C LEU A 3 50.34 -4.55 54.23
N LEU A 4 49.12 -4.77 53.72
CA LEU A 4 48.57 -4.38 52.37
C LEU A 4 47.17 -5.03 52.19
N LEU A 5 46.08 -4.31 52.48
CA LEU A 5 45.19 -3.59 51.53
C LEU A 5 44.73 -4.41 50.30
N ALA A 6 43.48 -4.88 50.32
CA ALA A 6 42.72 -5.23 49.12
C ALA A 6 41.36 -4.48 49.17
N ALA A 7 41.16 -3.58 48.20
CA ALA A 7 40.00 -2.72 48.10
C ALA A 7 38.74 -3.53 47.75
N VAL A 8 37.67 -3.34 48.53
CA VAL A 8 36.33 -3.84 48.23
C VAL A 8 35.75 -2.99 47.10
N LEU A 9 35.59 -3.57 45.91
CA LEU A 9 34.75 -2.99 44.86
C LEU A 9 33.27 -3.19 45.24
N LEU A 10 32.58 -2.10 45.59
CA LEU A 10 31.13 -2.06 45.59
C LEU A 10 30.66 -2.04 44.13
N ALA A 11 30.24 -3.21 43.62
CA ALA A 11 29.44 -3.29 42.40
C ALA A 11 28.05 -2.68 42.70
N GLY A 12 27.80 -1.48 42.18
CA GLY A 12 26.47 -0.88 42.19
C GLY A 12 25.54 -1.70 41.28
N THR A 13 24.55 -2.36 41.87
CA THR A 13 23.42 -2.93 41.14
C THR A 13 22.53 -1.77 40.67
N ALA A 14 22.74 -1.30 39.44
CA ALA A 14 21.72 -0.52 38.77
C ALA A 14 20.48 -1.43 38.58
N PRO A 15 19.26 -0.96 38.86
CA PRO A 15 18.07 -1.71 38.53
C PRO A 15 18.01 -1.85 37.01
N GLU A 16 18.14 -3.07 36.50
CA GLU A 16 17.78 -3.43 35.14
C GLU A 16 16.30 -3.04 34.97
N ALA A 17 16.04 -1.99 34.21
CA ALA A 17 14.68 -1.61 33.86
C ALA A 17 14.08 -2.77 33.07
N ALA A 18 13.20 -3.54 33.72
CA ALA A 18 12.48 -4.63 33.08
C ALA A 18 11.74 -4.06 31.87
N VAL A 19 12.11 -4.51 30.67
CA VAL A 19 11.39 -4.16 29.44
C VAL A 19 9.99 -4.75 29.59
N PRO A 20 8.93 -3.92 29.66
CA PRO A 20 7.58 -4.43 29.79
C PRO A 20 7.27 -5.31 28.57
N PRO A 21 6.47 -6.39 28.74
CA PRO A 21 6.08 -7.25 27.64
C PRO A 21 5.46 -6.43 26.50
N PRO A 22 5.73 -6.79 25.23
CA PRO A 22 5.22 -6.03 24.09
C PRO A 22 3.70 -5.94 24.15
N PRO A 23 3.11 -4.78 23.79
CA PRO A 23 1.68 -4.56 23.90
C PRO A 23 0.91 -5.57 23.03
N GLN A 24 -0.20 -6.07 23.56
CA GLN A 24 -1.04 -7.06 22.87
C GLN A 24 -1.74 -6.47 21.62
N ARG A 25 -1.93 -5.14 21.59
CA ARG A 25 -2.60 -4.44 20.49
C ARG A 25 -2.07 -3.01 20.32
N VAL A 26 -1.67 -2.66 19.10
CA VAL A 26 -1.24 -1.31 18.73
C VAL A 26 -2.23 -0.73 17.73
N ARG A 27 -2.77 0.46 18.00
CA ARG A 27 -3.65 1.20 17.10
C ARG A 27 -3.00 2.52 16.72
N SER A 28 -2.65 2.69 15.44
CA SER A 28 -2.17 3.96 14.91
C SER A 28 -3.33 4.86 14.47
N VAL A 29 -3.37 6.11 14.94
CA VAL A 29 -4.41 7.09 14.59
C VAL A 29 -3.75 8.33 14.00
N ALA A 30 -4.18 8.73 12.80
CA ALA A 30 -3.79 10.01 12.21
C ALA A 30 -4.78 11.09 12.66
N LEU A 31 -4.28 12.12 13.35
CA LEU A 31 -5.11 13.19 13.91
C LEU A 31 -5.29 14.33 12.92
N ALA A 32 -6.52 14.82 12.78
CA ALA A 32 -6.80 16.07 12.10
C ALA A 32 -6.32 17.28 12.95
N PRO A 33 -6.11 18.47 12.34
CA PRO A 33 -5.74 19.67 13.10
C PRO A 33 -6.75 19.98 14.20
N GLY A 34 -6.30 20.02 15.46
CA GLY A 34 -7.13 20.31 16.63
C GLY A 34 -7.83 19.10 17.27
N GLU A 35 -7.62 17.88 16.75
CA GLU A 35 -8.19 16.66 17.33
C GLU A 35 -7.33 16.12 18.49
N ALA A 36 -7.97 15.70 19.59
CA ALA A 36 -7.29 15.06 20.71
C ALA A 36 -7.08 13.57 20.45
N CYS A 37 -5.93 13.03 20.87
CA CYS A 37 -5.64 11.61 20.77
C CYS A 37 -6.65 10.78 21.60
N PRO A 38 -7.34 9.78 21.01
CA PRO A 38 -8.30 8.98 21.74
C PRO A 38 -7.62 8.16 22.84
N ARG A 39 -8.29 8.02 23.98
CA ARG A 39 -7.76 7.27 25.12
C ARG A 39 -7.71 5.77 24.78
N PRO A 40 -6.64 5.05 25.14
CA PRO A 40 -6.57 3.61 24.97
C PRO A 40 -7.67 2.91 25.79
N ALA A 41 -8.29 1.88 25.21
CA ALA A 41 -9.20 0.98 25.90
C ALA A 41 -8.47 -0.33 26.30
N GLY A 42 -8.43 -0.62 27.61
CA GLY A 42 -7.75 -1.82 28.13
C GLY A 42 -6.23 -1.76 27.90
N ASP A 43 -5.65 -2.88 27.46
CA ASP A 43 -4.20 -3.05 27.25
C ASP A 43 -3.73 -2.69 25.83
N GLU A 44 -4.35 -1.68 25.19
CA GLU A 44 -3.94 -1.21 23.86
C GLU A 44 -3.04 0.03 23.93
N VAL A 45 -2.09 0.14 23.01
CA VAL A 45 -1.27 1.35 22.83
C VAL A 45 -1.81 2.11 21.62
N VAL A 46 -2.26 3.34 21.85
CA VAL A 46 -2.70 4.25 20.79
C VAL A 46 -1.54 5.16 20.40
N VAL A 47 -1.05 5.01 19.17
CA VAL A 47 0.03 5.85 18.61
C VAL A 47 -0.61 6.92 17.74
N CYS A 48 -0.60 8.15 18.22
CA CYS A 48 -1.16 9.29 17.51
C CYS A 48 -0.08 10.07 16.76
N ALA A 49 -0.33 10.40 15.50
CA ALA A 49 0.52 11.28 14.70
C ALA A 49 -0.33 12.40 14.07
N PRO A 50 0.11 13.67 14.11
CA PRO A 50 -0.58 14.75 13.43
C PRO A 50 -0.48 14.57 11.91
N LEU A 51 -1.55 14.88 11.19
CA LEU A 51 -1.56 14.86 9.74
C LEU A 51 -1.03 16.21 9.21
N ASP A 52 0.25 16.25 8.81
CA ASP A 52 0.91 17.46 8.27
C ASP A 52 0.18 18.08 7.06
N GLU A 53 -0.41 17.24 6.21
CA GLU A 53 -1.11 17.64 4.98
C GLU A 53 -2.54 17.07 5.00
N PRO A 54 -3.49 17.67 5.75
CA PRO A 54 -4.81 17.05 6.01
C PRO A 54 -5.67 16.84 4.77
N TYR A 55 -5.46 17.67 3.73
CA TYR A 55 -6.18 17.57 2.46
C TYR A 55 -5.47 16.70 1.42
N ARG A 56 -4.32 16.10 1.77
CA ARG A 56 -3.54 15.28 0.85
C ARG A 56 -3.59 13.81 1.26
N ILE A 57 -3.61 12.93 0.26
CA ILE A 57 -3.47 11.49 0.46
C ILE A 57 -2.18 11.20 1.25
N PRO A 58 -2.25 10.46 2.39
CA PRO A 58 -1.10 10.11 3.20
C PRO A 58 0.02 9.47 2.39
N LYS A 59 1.28 9.81 2.67
CA LYS A 59 2.49 9.24 2.01
C LYS A 59 2.39 7.73 1.72
N PRO A 60 2.04 6.86 2.70
CA PRO A 60 1.96 5.42 2.45
C PRO A 60 0.85 5.01 1.49
N LEU A 61 -0.20 5.83 1.32
CA LEU A 61 -1.32 5.56 0.43
C LEU A 61 -1.18 6.24 -0.94
N ARG A 62 -0.11 7.00 -1.18
CA ARG A 62 0.16 7.62 -2.47
C ARG A 62 0.61 6.56 -3.47
N ARG A 63 -0.33 6.05 -4.27
CA ARG A 63 -0.02 5.18 -5.41
C ARG A 63 0.63 6.01 -6.51
N ALA A 64 1.85 5.65 -6.90
CA ALA A 64 2.45 6.16 -8.12
C ALA A 64 1.88 5.37 -9.29
N GLU A 65 0.82 5.88 -9.91
CA GLU A 65 0.39 5.34 -11.19
C GLU A 65 1.51 5.57 -12.22
N ILE A 66 1.85 4.53 -12.99
CA ILE A 66 2.84 4.66 -14.06
C ILE A 66 2.24 5.58 -15.11
N ALA A 67 2.67 6.85 -15.09
CA ALA A 67 2.26 7.84 -16.07
C ALA A 67 2.41 7.27 -17.48
N ALA A 68 1.49 7.61 -18.39
CA ALA A 68 1.46 7.05 -19.75
C ALA A 68 2.81 7.18 -20.49
N LYS A 69 3.58 8.25 -20.22
CA LYS A 69 4.93 8.46 -20.75
C LYS A 69 6.00 7.47 -20.25
N ASN A 70 5.78 6.87 -19.09
CA ASN A 70 6.69 5.91 -18.44
C ASN A 70 6.28 4.45 -18.64
N GLN A 71 5.22 4.19 -19.42
CA GLN A 71 4.81 2.83 -19.77
C GLN A 71 5.86 2.18 -20.66
N SER A 72 6.10 0.87 -20.45
CA SER A 72 7.01 0.11 -21.32
C SER A 72 6.53 0.16 -22.77
N TRP A 73 7.48 0.15 -23.71
CA TRP A 73 7.14 0.11 -25.14
C TRP A 73 6.22 -1.05 -25.49
N VAL A 74 6.45 -2.23 -24.91
CA VAL A 74 5.64 -3.43 -25.11
C VAL A 74 4.17 -3.20 -24.73
N ASN A 75 3.91 -2.57 -23.57
CA ASN A 75 2.53 -2.26 -23.15
C ASN A 75 1.86 -1.29 -24.12
N ARG A 76 2.60 -0.29 -24.62
CA ARG A 76 2.07 0.68 -25.56
C ARG A 76 1.75 0.06 -26.91
N VAL A 77 2.62 -0.79 -27.43
CA VAL A 77 2.39 -1.49 -28.71
C VAL A 77 1.16 -2.38 -28.63
N ALA A 78 0.93 -3.08 -27.50
CA ALA A 78 -0.28 -3.88 -27.32
C ALA A 78 -1.57 -3.05 -27.46
N THR A 79 -1.61 -1.85 -26.88
CA THR A 79 -2.76 -0.93 -27.06
C THR A 79 -2.88 -0.43 -28.50
N MET A 80 -1.76 -0.08 -29.14
CA MET A 80 -1.77 0.42 -30.52
C MET A 80 -2.24 -0.66 -31.51
N ASP A 81 -1.83 -1.91 -31.32
CA ASP A 81 -2.28 -3.05 -32.10
C ASP A 81 -3.78 -3.29 -31.96
N GLU A 82 -4.30 -3.31 -30.72
CA GLU A 82 -5.74 -3.50 -30.49
C GLU A 82 -6.57 -2.39 -31.13
N VAL A 83 -6.14 -1.13 -31.04
CA VAL A 83 -6.80 0.00 -31.72
C VAL A 83 -6.81 -0.19 -33.23
N GLY A 84 -5.69 -0.61 -33.82
CA GLY A 84 -5.59 -0.90 -35.25
C GLY A 84 -6.53 -2.03 -35.70
N ARG A 85 -6.60 -3.11 -34.91
CA ARG A 85 -7.50 -4.24 -35.17
C ARG A 85 -8.97 -3.83 -35.11
N VAL A 86 -9.37 -3.05 -34.11
CA VAL A 86 -10.75 -2.53 -33.99
C VAL A 86 -11.08 -1.60 -35.16
N ALA A 87 -10.17 -0.68 -35.51
CA ALA A 87 -10.36 0.22 -36.65
C ALA A 87 -10.46 -0.52 -37.99
N GLY A 88 -9.69 -1.61 -38.15
CA GLY A 88 -9.69 -2.47 -39.34
C GLY A 88 -10.89 -3.41 -39.45
N GLY A 89 -11.77 -3.45 -38.45
CA GLY A 89 -12.95 -4.33 -38.48
C GLY A 89 -12.60 -5.83 -38.45
N LEU A 90 -11.48 -6.18 -37.83
CA LEU A 90 -11.03 -7.57 -37.74
C LEU A 90 -11.99 -8.40 -36.86
N PRO A 91 -12.11 -9.72 -37.08
CA PRO A 91 -12.88 -10.59 -36.20
C PRO A 91 -12.43 -10.48 -34.73
N ASP A 92 -13.35 -10.77 -33.82
CA ASP A 92 -13.15 -10.72 -32.36
C ASP A 92 -12.76 -9.34 -31.80
N THR A 93 -13.12 -8.27 -32.52
CA THR A 93 -12.98 -6.88 -32.08
C THR A 93 -14.34 -6.23 -31.91
N CYS A 94 -14.48 -5.26 -31.01
CA CYS A 94 -15.72 -4.50 -30.84
C CYS A 94 -15.81 -3.37 -31.88
N SER A 95 -15.84 -3.73 -33.16
CA SER A 95 -15.92 -2.78 -34.26
C SER A 95 -17.34 -2.69 -34.84
N ALA A 96 -17.74 -1.49 -35.28
CA ALA A 96 -18.99 -1.28 -36.00
C ALA A 96 -18.89 -1.61 -37.51
N VAL A 97 -17.67 -1.89 -37.99
CA VAL A 97 -17.37 -2.21 -39.38
C VAL A 97 -16.75 -3.61 -39.47
N GLY A 98 -17.09 -4.39 -40.50
CA GLY A 98 -16.55 -5.73 -40.74
C GLY A 98 -17.39 -6.87 -40.16
N THR A 99 -16.94 -8.11 -40.41
CA THR A 99 -17.62 -9.35 -39.96
C THR A 99 -17.04 -9.80 -38.62
N GLY A 100 -17.84 -9.81 -37.54
CA GLY A 100 -17.40 -10.26 -36.21
C GLY A 100 -17.45 -9.20 -35.11
N GLY A 101 -17.88 -7.97 -35.42
CA GLY A 101 -18.13 -6.91 -34.43
C GLY A 101 -19.16 -7.28 -33.36
N GLN A 102 -20.21 -7.98 -33.79
CA GLN A 102 -21.34 -8.42 -32.97
C GLN A 102 -20.95 -9.36 -31.82
N SER A 103 -19.95 -10.23 -32.00
CA SER A 103 -19.43 -11.11 -30.93
C SER A 103 -18.19 -10.54 -30.24
N GLY A 104 -17.45 -9.64 -30.90
CA GLY A 104 -16.24 -9.04 -30.36
C GLY A 104 -16.48 -8.09 -29.18
N CYS A 105 -17.63 -7.40 -29.12
CA CYS A 105 -17.98 -6.56 -27.97
C CYS A 105 -18.23 -7.36 -26.68
N THR A 106 -18.85 -8.54 -26.78
CA THR A 106 -19.01 -9.41 -25.60
C THR A 106 -17.65 -9.90 -25.11
N GLN A 107 -16.74 -10.28 -26.03
CA GLN A 107 -15.39 -10.67 -25.65
C GLN A 107 -14.59 -9.52 -25.03
N SER A 108 -14.71 -8.29 -25.55
CA SER A 108 -14.01 -7.13 -24.97
C SER A 108 -14.48 -6.85 -23.54
N MET A 109 -15.79 -6.94 -23.28
CA MET A 109 -16.35 -6.83 -21.94
C MET A 109 -15.84 -7.92 -21.00
N MET A 110 -15.75 -9.17 -21.45
CA MET A 110 -15.18 -10.26 -20.65
C MET A 110 -13.70 -10.02 -20.30
N ARG A 111 -12.90 -9.53 -21.26
CA ARG A 111 -11.48 -9.18 -21.04
C ARG A 111 -11.35 -8.02 -20.05
N ALA A 112 -12.19 -7.00 -20.17
CA ALA A 112 -12.23 -5.87 -19.24
C ALA A 112 -12.57 -6.34 -17.82
N TRP A 113 -13.62 -7.14 -17.66
CA TRP A 113 -13.98 -7.73 -16.36
C TRP A 113 -12.81 -8.52 -15.75
N ALA A 114 -12.13 -9.35 -16.53
CA ALA A 114 -10.97 -10.11 -16.04
C ALA A 114 -9.78 -9.19 -15.67
N ALA A 115 -9.59 -8.08 -16.37
CA ALA A 115 -8.59 -7.07 -16.03
C ALA A 115 -8.95 -6.39 -14.70
N ASP A 116 -10.20 -5.97 -14.51
CA ASP A 116 -10.68 -5.33 -13.29
C ASP A 116 -10.55 -6.25 -12.08
N ARG A 117 -10.91 -7.52 -12.22
CA ARG A 117 -10.72 -8.53 -11.15
C ARG A 117 -9.25 -8.65 -10.71
N ARG A 118 -8.31 -8.58 -11.67
CA ARG A 118 -6.86 -8.58 -11.38
C ARG A 118 -6.41 -7.28 -10.72
N GLN A 119 -6.98 -6.13 -11.11
CA GLN A 119 -6.69 -4.86 -10.45
C GLN A 119 -7.17 -4.86 -9.00
N LEU A 120 -8.43 -5.25 -8.77
CA LEU A 120 -9.01 -5.34 -7.42
C LEU A 120 -8.19 -6.24 -6.50
N ALA A 121 -7.73 -7.40 -6.99
CA ALA A 121 -6.87 -8.29 -6.23
C ALA A 121 -5.51 -7.67 -5.88
N ARG A 122 -4.91 -6.90 -6.81
CA ARG A 122 -3.67 -6.14 -6.55
C ARG A 122 -3.90 -5.03 -5.53
N GLU A 123 -5.01 -4.31 -5.65
CA GLU A 123 -5.37 -3.22 -4.74
C GLU A 123 -5.61 -3.72 -3.33
N SER A 124 -6.37 -4.82 -3.16
CA SER A 124 -6.61 -5.42 -1.85
C SER A 124 -5.34 -5.94 -1.19
N ALA A 125 -4.37 -6.42 -1.98
CA ALA A 125 -3.08 -6.88 -1.48
C ALA A 125 -2.11 -5.72 -1.16
N ALA A 126 -2.36 -4.52 -1.70
CA ALA A 126 -1.50 -3.35 -1.52
C ALA A 126 -1.91 -2.47 -0.33
N VAL A 127 -3.03 -2.76 0.34
CA VAL A 127 -3.44 -2.07 1.58
C VAL A 127 -2.67 -2.71 2.75
N PRO A 128 -1.82 -1.95 3.47
CA PRO A 128 -1.09 -2.43 4.64
C PRO A 128 -1.98 -2.66 5.85
#